data_AF-A0A536LS34-F1
#
_entry.id   AF-A0A536LS34-F1
#
_cell.length_a   1.000
_cell.length_b   1.000
_cell.length_c   1.000
_cell.angle_alpha   90.00
_cell.angle_beta   90.00
_cell.angle_gamma   90.00
#
_symmetry.space_group_name_H-M   'P 1'
#
loop_
_entity.id
_entity.type
_entity.pdbx_description
1 polymer ?
#
loop_
_entity_poly.entity_id
_entity_poly.type
_entity_poly.pdbx_seq_one_letter_code
_entity_poly.pdbx_strand_id
1 'polypeptide(L)'
;SLMADPNIALETLVREELGLDPSELGSPWGAAIGSFFAFAGGAFVPVIPFLFAADASVGYVAASAVLSAIATFAVGASLSLFTGRSAWFSGVRQVAIATVAAALTFGIGRVIGISTGI
;
A
#
# COMPACT_ATOMS: atom_id res chain seq x y z
N SER A 1 15.98 -4.08 -43.44
CA SER A 1 16.76 -4.66 -42.34
C SER A 1 16.10 -4.28 -41.02
N LEU A 2 15.22 -5.15 -40.50
CA LEU A 2 14.45 -4.92 -39.26
C LEU A 2 15.32 -4.83 -37.99
N MET A 3 16.61 -5.17 -38.10
CA MET A 3 17.63 -5.07 -37.03
C MET A 3 18.37 -3.73 -36.98
N ALA A 4 18.03 -2.76 -37.85
CA ALA A 4 18.72 -1.47 -37.89
C ALA A 4 18.17 -0.46 -36.86
N ASP A 5 16.96 -0.69 -36.33
CA ASP A 5 16.29 0.21 -35.38
C ASP A 5 16.15 -0.46 -34.00
N PRO A 6 16.96 -0.07 -33.00
CA PRO A 6 16.92 -0.66 -31.66
C PRO A 6 15.57 -0.50 -30.96
N ASN A 7 14.76 0.48 -31.35
CA ASN A 7 13.41 0.67 -30.81
C ASN A 7 12.46 -0.48 -31.20
N ILE A 8 12.52 -0.96 -32.45
CA ILE A 8 11.66 -2.07 -32.95
C ILE A 8 12.10 -3.41 -32.33
N ALA A 9 13.41 -3.58 -32.12
CA ALA A 9 13.94 -4.76 -31.45
C ALA A 9 13.54 -4.81 -29.96
N LEU A 10 13.58 -3.67 -29.25
CA LEU A 10 13.13 -3.58 -27.86
C LEU A 10 11.62 -3.86 -27.73
N GLU A 11 10.83 -3.32 -28.66
CA GLU A 11 9.38 -3.51 -28.70
C GLU A 11 8.99 -4.98 -28.91
N THR A 12 9.71 -5.67 -29.80
CA THR A 12 9.51 -7.10 -30.07
C THR A 12 9.93 -7.96 -28.88
N LEU A 13 11.07 -7.65 -28.23
CA LEU A 13 11.54 -8.38 -27.05
C LEU A 13 10.63 -8.17 -25.82
N VAL A 14 10.14 -6.95 -25.57
CA VAL A 14 9.18 -6.69 -24.48
C VAL A 14 7.87 -7.46 -24.71
N ARG A 15 7.42 -7.56 -25.96
CA ARG A 15 6.19 -8.29 -26.29
C ARG A 15 6.37 -9.81 -26.22
N GLU A 16 7.52 -10.32 -26.63
CA GLU A 16 7.81 -11.77 -26.64
C GLU A 16 8.30 -12.33 -25.30
N GLU A 17 9.11 -11.60 -24.52
CA GLU A 17 9.59 -12.06 -23.20
C GLU A 17 8.66 -11.70 -22.04
N LEU A 18 8.06 -10.50 -22.06
CA LEU A 18 7.22 -10.02 -20.94
C LEU A 18 5.72 -10.18 -21.21
N GLY A 19 5.32 -10.47 -22.46
CA GLY A 19 3.91 -10.57 -22.85
C GLY A 19 3.13 -9.25 -22.74
N LEU A 20 3.85 -8.13 -22.57
CA LEU A 20 3.28 -6.80 -22.40
C LEU A 20 3.23 -6.13 -23.76
N ASP A 21 2.06 -5.63 -24.16
CA ASP A 21 1.95 -4.75 -25.31
C ASP A 21 2.43 -3.34 -24.90
N PRO A 22 3.57 -2.84 -25.42
CA PRO A 22 4.09 -1.53 -25.03
C PRO A 22 3.13 -0.38 -25.37
N SER A 23 2.19 -0.59 -26.29
CA SER A 23 1.12 0.37 -26.59
C SER A 23 0.01 0.42 -25.53
N GLU A 24 -0.09 -0.59 -24.67
CA GLU A 24 -1.04 -0.67 -23.55
C GLU A 24 -0.41 -0.37 -22.18
N LEU A 25 0.91 -0.14 -22.12
CA LEU A 25 1.57 0.30 -20.90
C LEU A 25 1.07 1.69 -20.52
N GLY A 26 0.21 1.77 -19.50
CA GLY A 26 -0.30 3.03 -18.96
C GLY A 26 0.82 4.02 -18.62
N SER A 27 0.52 5.32 -18.65
CA SER A 27 1.51 6.39 -18.41
C SER A 27 2.31 6.16 -17.11
N PRO A 28 3.66 6.03 -17.17
CA PRO A 28 4.50 5.85 -15.98
C PRO A 28 4.33 6.98 -14.95
N TRP A 29 4.18 8.20 -15.44
CA TRP A 29 3.91 9.38 -14.60
C TRP A 29 2.53 9.31 -13.95
N GLY A 30 1.52 8.85 -14.68
CA GLY A 30 0.17 8.65 -14.13
C GLY A 30 0.16 7.60 -13.01
N ALA A 31 0.85 6.49 -13.21
CA ALA A 31 0.99 5.44 -12.19
C ALA A 31 1.77 5.93 -10.97
N ALA A 32 2.88 6.66 -11.17
CA ALA A 32 3.70 7.18 -10.08
C ALA A 32 2.94 8.22 -9.23
N ILE A 33 2.34 9.23 -9.87
CA ILE A 33 1.58 10.28 -9.18
C ILE A 33 0.35 9.69 -8.50
N GLY A 34 -0.39 8.82 -9.20
CA GLY A 34 -1.57 8.16 -8.65
C GLY A 34 -1.23 7.33 -7.41
N SER A 35 -0.15 6.55 -7.46
CA SER A 35 0.31 5.74 -6.33
C SER A 35 0.80 6.59 -5.18
N PHE A 36 1.50 7.71 -5.45
CA PHE A 36 1.94 8.65 -4.43
C PHE A 36 0.77 9.20 -3.63
N PHE A 37 -0.26 9.73 -4.31
CA PHE A 37 -1.42 10.29 -3.63
C PHE A 37 -2.30 9.23 -2.95
N ALA A 38 -2.44 8.04 -3.55
CA ALA A 38 -3.14 6.92 -2.91
C ALA A 38 -2.44 6.51 -1.61
N PHE A 39 -1.11 6.40 -1.62
CA PHE A 39 -0.32 6.06 -0.45
C PHE A 39 -0.35 7.18 0.60
N ALA A 40 -0.11 8.43 0.20
CA ALA A 40 -0.14 9.57 1.10
C ALA A 40 -1.51 9.75 1.76
N GLY A 41 -2.60 9.61 0.98
CA GLY A 41 -3.96 9.67 1.50
C GLY A 41 -4.26 8.53 2.50
N GLY A 42 -3.85 7.30 2.18
CA GLY A 42 -4.01 6.16 3.08
C GLY A 42 -3.20 6.31 4.38
N ALA A 43 -1.95 6.77 4.28
CA ALA A 43 -1.06 6.99 5.41
C ALA A 43 -1.50 8.17 6.30
N PHE A 44 -2.23 9.14 5.74
CA PHE A 44 -2.73 10.27 6.51
C PHE A 44 -3.76 9.85 7.57
N VAL A 45 -4.57 8.84 7.30
CA VAL A 45 -5.65 8.39 8.21
C VAL A 45 -5.16 8.05 9.64
N PRO A 46 -4.14 7.18 9.85
CA PRO A 46 -3.60 6.92 11.18
C PRO A 46 -2.95 8.14 11.85
N VAL A 47 -2.54 9.15 11.09
CA VAL A 47 -1.87 10.35 11.60
C VAL A 47 -2.88 11.35 12.18
N ILE A 48 -4.12 11.35 11.70
CA ILE A 48 -5.17 12.31 12.10
C ILE A 48 -5.28 12.49 13.63
N PRO A 49 -5.35 11.44 14.46
CA PRO A 49 -5.47 11.63 15.92
C PRO A 49 -4.31 12.42 16.52
N PHE A 50 -3.09 12.21 16.02
CA PHE A 50 -1.87 12.86 16.51
C PHE A 50 -1.71 14.31 16.03
N LEU A 51 -2.57 14.78 15.11
CA LEU A 51 -2.62 16.20 14.75
C LEU A 51 -3.27 17.06 15.84
N PHE A 52 -4.14 16.44 16.67
CA PHE A 52 -4.88 17.14 17.72
C PHE A 52 -4.19 17.12 19.09
N ALA A 53 -3.24 16.20 19.28
CA ALA A 53 -2.37 16.18 20.45
C ALA A 53 -1.06 15.47 20.14
N ALA A 54 0.04 16.03 20.64
CA ALA A 54 1.40 15.55 20.39
C ALA A 54 1.84 14.42 21.33
N ASP A 55 1.04 14.08 22.34
CA ASP A 55 1.36 13.00 23.27
C ASP A 55 0.90 11.65 22.72
N ALA A 56 1.79 10.66 22.83
CA ALA A 56 1.50 9.26 22.51
C ALA A 56 0.66 8.58 23.60
N SER A 57 -0.35 9.27 24.17
CA SER A 57 -1.22 8.66 25.16
C SER A 57 -2.01 7.52 24.55
N VAL A 58 -2.37 6.56 25.42
CA VAL A 58 -3.07 5.33 25.05
C VAL A 58 -4.35 5.63 24.25
N GLY A 59 -5.02 6.75 24.53
CA GLY A 59 -6.21 7.19 23.81
C GLY A 59 -5.97 7.48 22.33
N TYR A 60 -4.94 8.27 21.99
CA TYR A 60 -4.63 8.62 20.60
C TYR A 60 -4.08 7.42 19.81
N VAL A 61 -3.29 6.57 20.46
CA VAL A 61 -2.81 5.31 19.86
C VAL A 61 -3.99 4.39 19.53
N ALA A 62 -4.94 4.23 20.46
CA ALA A 62 -6.14 3.43 20.23
C ALA A 62 -7.02 4.03 19.12
N ALA A 63 -7.22 5.34 19.11
CA ALA A 63 -7.96 6.02 18.05
C ALA A 63 -7.31 5.82 16.66
N SER A 64 -5.98 5.94 16.59
CA SER A 64 -5.21 5.69 15.36
C SER A 64 -5.35 4.24 14.89
N ALA A 65 -5.28 3.27 15.80
CA ALA A 65 -5.46 1.86 15.49
C ALA A 65 -6.88 1.56 14.95
N VAL A 66 -7.92 2.12 15.58
CA VAL A 66 -9.31 1.96 15.15
C VAL A 66 -9.54 2.59 13.76
N LEU A 67 -9.07 3.82 13.54
CA LEU A 67 -9.17 4.49 12.25
C LEU A 67 -8.45 3.70 11.15
N SER A 68 -7.26 3.18 11.45
CA SER A 68 -6.50 2.33 10.52
C SER A 68 -7.25 1.05 10.17
N ALA A 69 -7.85 0.39 11.17
CA ALA A 69 -8.64 -0.82 10.95
C ALA A 69 -9.86 -0.54 10.06
N ILE A 70 -10.58 0.57 10.31
CA ILE A 70 -11.72 0.98 9.49
C ILE A 70 -11.28 1.28 8.05
N ALA A 71 -10.20 2.05 7.87
CA ALA A 71 -9.71 2.41 6.55
C ALA A 71 -9.22 1.19 5.75
N THR A 72 -8.42 0.32 6.37
CA THR A 72 -7.93 -0.91 5.71
C THR A 72 -9.06 -1.88 5.41
N PHE A 73 -10.06 -1.99 6.29
CA PHE A 73 -11.28 -2.75 6.02
C PHE A 73 -12.03 -2.18 4.81
N ALA A 74 -12.23 -0.86 4.76
CA ALA A 74 -12.94 -0.19 3.67
C ALA A 74 -12.24 -0.39 2.32
N VAL A 75 -10.90 -0.32 2.29
CA VAL A 75 -10.11 -0.63 1.09
C VAL A 75 -10.29 -2.09 0.68
N GLY A 76 -10.20 -3.04 1.62
CA GLY A 76 -10.36 -4.46 1.32
C GLY A 76 -11.76 -4.84 0.86
N ALA A 77 -12.78 -4.23 1.46
CA ALA A 77 -14.16 -4.36 1.05
C ALA A 77 -14.37 -3.78 -0.35
N SER A 78 -13.80 -2.60 -0.65
CA SER A 78 -13.89 -1.96 -1.97
C SER A 78 -13.24 -2.83 -3.07
N LEU A 79 -12.10 -3.45 -2.77
CA LEU A 79 -11.43 -4.36 -3.69
C LEU A 79 -12.20 -5.68 -3.92
N SER A 80 -13.14 -6.03 -3.02
CA SER A 80 -14.00 -7.19 -3.21
C SER A 80 -14.95 -7.02 -4.40
N LEU A 81 -15.31 -5.77 -4.74
CA LEU A 81 -16.17 -5.45 -5.88
C LEU A 81 -15.56 -5.90 -7.21
N PHE A 82 -14.23 -5.84 -7.34
CA PHE A 82 -13.51 -6.24 -8.55
C PHE A 82 -13.19 -7.74 -8.60
N THR A 83 -13.25 -8.43 -7.47
CA THR A 83 -12.84 -9.85 -7.36
C THR A 83 -14.01 -10.81 -7.20
N GLY A 84 -15.26 -10.31 -7.10
CA GLY A 84 -16.46 -11.12 -6.90
C GLY A 84 -16.50 -11.85 -5.55
N ARG A 85 -15.61 -11.51 -4.61
CA ARG A 85 -15.52 -12.11 -3.28
C ARG A 85 -16.39 -11.36 -2.27
N SER A 86 -16.73 -12.03 -1.17
CA SER A 86 -17.42 -11.40 -0.04
C SER A 86 -16.63 -10.19 0.49
N ALA A 87 -17.30 -9.04 0.59
CA ALA A 87 -16.74 -7.79 1.12
C ALA A 87 -16.25 -7.95 2.57
N TRP A 88 -17.00 -8.69 3.38
CA TRP A 88 -16.62 -8.99 4.76
C TRP A 88 -15.31 -9.78 4.82
N PHE A 89 -15.19 -10.84 4.00
CA PHE A 89 -13.98 -11.66 3.98
C PHE A 89 -12.75 -10.87 3.51
N SER A 90 -12.87 -10.10 2.42
CA SER A 90 -11.77 -9.29 1.90
C SER A 90 -11.36 -8.17 2.87
N GLY A 91 -12.33 -7.50 3.49
CA GLY A 91 -12.07 -6.46 4.49
C GLY A 91 -11.37 -7.01 5.73
N VAL A 92 -11.90 -8.08 6.34
CA VAL A 92 -11.28 -8.71 7.53
C VAL A 92 -9.88 -9.23 7.20
N ARG A 93 -9.68 -9.85 6.04
CA ARG A 93 -8.36 -10.30 5.59
C ARG A 93 -7.37 -9.15 5.53
N GLN A 94 -7.78 -8.00 5.00
CA GLN A 94 -6.90 -6.83 4.88
C GLN A 94 -6.56 -6.21 6.24
N VAL A 95 -7.53 -6.14 7.16
CA VAL A 95 -7.26 -5.73 8.55
C VAL A 95 -6.26 -6.68 9.21
N ALA A 96 -6.44 -7.99 9.08
CA ALA A 96 -5.53 -8.97 9.67
C ALA A 96 -4.08 -8.82 9.17
N ILE A 97 -3.90 -8.63 7.85
CA ILE A 97 -2.57 -8.39 7.28
C ILE A 97 -1.96 -7.10 7.83
N ALA A 98 -2.75 -6.01 7.89
CA ALA A 98 -2.29 -4.74 8.44
C ALA A 98 -1.91 -4.83 9.92
N THR A 99 -2.70 -5.56 10.73
CA THR A 99 -2.39 -5.82 12.13
C THR A 99 -1.09 -6.61 12.30
N VAL A 100 -0.87 -7.65 11.49
CA VAL A 100 0.38 -8.42 11.52
C VAL A 100 1.58 -7.53 11.15
N ALA A 101 1.45 -6.74 10.09
CA ALA A 101 2.50 -5.80 9.69
C ALA A 101 2.82 -4.78 10.80
N ALA A 102 1.80 -4.19 11.42
CA ALA A 102 1.96 -3.26 12.52
C ALA A 102 2.62 -3.92 13.75
N ALA A 103 2.20 -5.14 14.10
CA ALA A 103 2.78 -5.89 15.21
C ALA A 103 4.27 -6.22 14.97
N LEU A 104 4.64 -6.58 13.74
CA LEU A 104 6.03 -6.81 13.35
C LEU A 104 6.85 -5.52 13.44
N THR A 105 6.36 -4.42 12.87
CA THR A 105 7.03 -3.10 12.95
C THR A 105 7.23 -2.66 14.39
N PHE A 106 6.21 -2.78 15.23
CA PHE A 106 6.31 -2.47 16.65
C PHE A 106 7.28 -3.40 17.39
N GLY A 107 7.24 -4.70 17.10
CA GLY A 107 8.13 -5.69 17.70
C GLY A 107 9.60 -5.43 17.37
N ILE A 108 9.91 -5.16 16.09
CA ILE A 108 11.26 -4.80 15.65
C ILE A 108 11.71 -3.51 16.31
N GLY A 109 10.86 -2.47 16.31
CA GLY A 109 11.17 -1.20 16.96
C GLY A 109 11.44 -1.36 18.45
N ARG A 110 10.69 -2.23 19.13
CA ARG A 110 10.89 -2.55 20.55
C ARG A 110 12.21 -3.28 20.79
N VAL A 111 12.56 -4.28 19.97
CA VAL A 111 13.82 -5.02 20.10
C VAL A 111 15.01 -4.10 19.90
N ILE A 112 14.96 -3.24 18.88
CA ILE A 112 16.02 -2.27 18.60
C ILE A 112 16.11 -1.22 19.70
N GLY A 113 14.98 -0.64 20.14
CA GLY A 113 14.96 0.36 21.21
C GLY A 113 15.55 -0.16 22.53
N ILE A 114 15.21 -1.41 22.90
CA ILE A 114 15.82 -2.09 24.05
C ILE A 114 17.34 -2.24 23.86
N SER A 115 17.81 -2.51 22.64
CA SER A 115 19.25 -2.66 22.34
C SER A 115 20.03 -1.35 22.35
N THR A 116 19.38 -0.21 22.07
CA THR A 116 20.02 1.12 22.01
C THR A 116 20.00 1.89 23.32
N GLY A 117 19.23 1.44 24.34
CA GLY A 117 19.25 2.02 25.69
C GLY A 117 18.68 3.45 25.80
N ILE A 118 17.85 3.86 24.84
CA ILE A 118 17.01 5.08 24.87
C ILE A 118 15.55 4.68 24.97
#